data_AF-A0A8T6SK65-F1
#
_entry.id   AF-A0A8T6SK65-F1
#
_cell.length_a   1.000
_cell.length_b   1.000
_cell.length_c   1.000
_cell.angle_alpha   90.00
_cell.angle_beta   90.00
_cell.angle_gamma   90.00
#
_symmetry.space_group_name_H-M   'P 1'
#
loop_
_entity.id
_entity.type
_entity.pdbx_description
1 polymer ?
#
loop_
_entity_poly.entity_id
_entity_poly.type
_entity_poly.pdbx_seq_one_letter_code
_entity_poly.pdbx_strand_id
1 'polypeptide(L)'
;MPKHTVKTKMDERGRVVIPKEIRERFQAELFEVKVEGNKISLVPLTDPLTTLQKKLSKSSTKSIDELAENIAVKEVKNANH
;
A
#
# COMPACT_ATOMS: atom_id res chain seq x y z
N MET A 1 -14.23 -10.27 6.56
CA MET A 1 -12.81 -10.70 6.42
C MET A 1 -12.57 -11.85 7.39
N PRO A 2 -11.97 -12.98 6.95
CA PRO A 2 -11.67 -14.09 7.84
C PRO A 2 -10.64 -13.69 8.91
N LYS A 3 -10.91 -14.05 10.16
CA LYS A 3 -9.98 -13.86 11.28
C LYS A 3 -8.91 -14.95 11.21
N HIS A 4 -7.68 -14.57 10.92
CA HIS A 4 -6.53 -15.47 11.03
C HIS A 4 -5.90 -15.29 12.41
N THR A 5 -5.90 -16.36 13.20
CA THR A 5 -5.25 -16.39 14.51
C THR A 5 -4.14 -17.42 14.46
N VAL A 6 -2.90 -16.99 14.70
CA VAL A 6 -1.74 -17.88 14.81
C VAL A 6 -1.11 -17.63 16.18
N LYS A 7 -0.77 -18.71 16.89
CA LYS A 7 -0.03 -18.62 18.15
C LYS A 7 1.46 -18.60 17.84
N THR A 8 2.17 -17.66 18.43
CA THR A 8 3.62 -17.53 18.33
C THR A 8 4.18 -17.25 19.72
N LYS A 9 5.45 -17.60 19.95
CA LYS A 9 6.11 -17.41 21.24
C LYS A 9 7.12 -16.27 21.10
N MET A 10 7.22 -15.46 22.14
CA MET A 10 8.27 -14.45 22.25
C MET A 10 9.60 -15.14 22.58
N ASP A 11 10.67 -14.74 21.89
CA ASP A 11 12.01 -15.20 22.24
C ASP A 11 12.60 -14.44 23.44
N GLU A 12 13.78 -14.86 23.90
CA GLU A 12 14.46 -14.26 25.06
C GLU A 12 14.83 -12.79 24.87
N ARG A 13 14.86 -12.30 23.63
CA ARG A 13 15.16 -10.89 23.30
C ARG A 13 13.89 -10.05 23.15
N GLY A 14 12.73 -10.60 23.47
CA GLY A 14 11.44 -9.91 23.38
C GLY A 14 10.86 -9.87 21.95
N ARG A 15 11.39 -10.64 21.00
CA ARG A 15 10.94 -10.60 19.60
C ARG A 15 9.80 -11.59 19.38
N VAL A 16 8.82 -11.16 18.59
CA VAL A 16 7.72 -12.00 18.13
C VAL A 16 7.81 -12.15 16.62
N VAL A 17 7.95 -13.39 16.15
CA VAL A 17 8.01 -13.67 14.71
C VAL A 17 6.62 -13.61 14.11
N ILE A 18 6.47 -12.79 13.06
CA ILE A 18 5.26 -12.76 12.23
C ILE A 18 5.35 -13.91 11.21
N PRO A 19 4.41 -14.87 11.23
CA PRO A 19 4.36 -15.98 10.29
C PRO A 19 4.35 -15.53 8.82
N LYS A 20 4.88 -16.38 7.93
CA LYS A 20 5.07 -16.07 6.50
C LYS A 20 3.76 -15.65 5.84
N GLU A 21 2.66 -16.33 6.15
CA GLU A 21 1.34 -16.09 5.55
C GLU A 21 0.80 -14.69 5.89
N ILE A 22 1.18 -14.15 7.05
CA ILE A 22 0.81 -12.80 7.48
C ILE A 22 1.76 -11.77 6.84
N ARG A 23 3.07 -12.05 6.78
CA ARG A 23 4.06 -11.14 6.15
C ARG A 23 3.74 -10.86 4.68
N GLU A 24 3.38 -11.89 3.92
CA GLU A 24 3.04 -11.79 2.50
C GLU A 24 1.76 -10.97 2.24
N ARG A 25 0.86 -10.90 3.23
CA ARG A 25 -0.37 -10.09 3.14
C ARG A 25 -0.10 -8.60 3.30
N PHE A 26 0.76 -8.23 4.25
CA PHE A 26 1.01 -6.83 4.58
C PHE A 26 2.16 -6.20 3.78
N GLN A 27 3.15 -7.00 3.34
CA GLN A 27 4.29 -6.57 2.51
C GLN A 27 4.97 -5.28 2.99
N ALA A 28 5.04 -5.10 4.30
CA ALA A 28 5.64 -3.94 4.94
C ALA A 28 6.84 -4.39 5.77
N GLU A 29 7.89 -3.57 5.77
CA GLU A 29 9.12 -3.81 6.51
C GLU A 29 9.15 -3.01 7.82
N LEU A 30 8.44 -1.88 7.86
CA LEU A 30 8.37 -0.99 9.01
C LEU A 30 6.93 -0.93 9.55
N PHE A 31 6.81 -0.98 10.87
CA PHE A 31 5.53 -0.92 11.56
C PHE A 31 5.60 0.04 12.75
N GLU A 32 4.52 0.79 12.94
CA GLU A 32 4.22 1.45 14.20
C GLU A 32 3.63 0.43 15.17
N VAL A 33 4.19 0.37 16.38
CA VAL A 33 3.67 -0.48 17.46
C VAL A 33 2.78 0.37 18.36
N LYS A 34 1.48 0.09 18.38
CA LYS A 34 0.52 0.72 19.30
C LYS A 34 0.17 -0.23 20.44
N VAL A 35 0.10 0.32 21.65
CA VAL A 35 -0.27 -0.40 22.87
C VAL A 35 -1.57 0.18 23.39
N GLU A 36 -2.61 -0.62 23.46
CA GLU A 36 -3.94 -0.24 23.94
C GLU A 36 -4.40 -1.26 24.98
N GLY A 37 -4.31 -0.90 26.26
CA GLY A 37 -4.58 -1.81 27.37
C GLY A 37 -3.71 -3.06 27.29
N ASN A 38 -4.34 -4.24 27.13
CA ASN A 38 -3.67 -5.53 27.04
C ASN A 38 -3.46 -6.02 25.60
N LYS A 39 -3.54 -5.10 24.62
CA LYS A 39 -3.41 -5.42 23.19
C LYS A 39 -2.28 -4.62 22.57
N ILE A 40 -1.48 -5.30 21.75
CA ILE A 40 -0.53 -4.68 20.85
C ILE A 40 -1.09 -4.78 19.42
N SER A 41 -1.03 -3.68 18.68
CA SER A 41 -1.32 -3.67 17.25
C SER A 41 -0.14 -3.13 16.45
N LEU A 42 0.16 -3.79 15.34
CA LEU A 42 1.19 -3.39 14.39
C LEU A 42 0.52 -2.71 13.20
N VAL A 43 0.88 -1.46 12.92
CA VAL A 43 0.34 -0.69 11.80
C VAL A 43 1.46 -0.47 10.79
N PRO A 44 1.33 -0.93 9.54
CA PRO A 44 2.35 -0.71 8.52
C PRO A 44 2.65 0.78 8.32
N LEU A 45 3.93 1.14 8.30
CA LEU A 45 4.36 2.46 7.89
C LEU A 45 4.68 2.42 6.39
N THR A 46 3.90 3.14 5.60
CA THR A 46 4.22 3.37 4.20
C THR A 46 5.24 4.51 4.11
N ASP A 47 6.40 4.26 3.50
CA ASP A 47 7.32 5.34 3.16
C ASP A 47 6.62 6.29 2.16
N PRO A 48 6.46 7.58 2.50
CA PRO A 48 5.88 8.57 1.60
C PRO A 48 6.53 8.56 0.21
N LEU A 49 7.85 8.32 0.14
CA LEU A 49 8.59 8.30 -1.12
C LEU A 49 8.22 7.08 -1.97
N THR A 50 8.07 5.91 -1.35
CA THR A 50 7.68 4.69 -2.07
C THR A 50 6.25 4.77 -2.63
N THR A 51 5.34 5.45 -1.92
CA THR A 51 3.97 5.65 -2.42
C THR A 51 3.92 6.67 -3.56
N LEU A 52 4.74 7.71 -3.51
CA LEU A 52 4.90 8.67 -4.62
C LEU A 52 5.54 8.01 -5.84
N GLN A 53 6.61 7.22 -5.66
CA GLN A 53 7.24 6.48 -6.75
C GLN A 53 6.28 5.47 -7.40
N LYS A 54 5.50 4.71 -6.62
CA LYS A 54 4.45 3.81 -7.15
C LYS A 54 3.35 4.56 -7.91
N LYS A 55 3.01 5.79 -7.51
CA LYS A 55 2.03 6.62 -8.24
C LYS A 55 2.62 7.15 -9.55
N LEU A 56 3.87 7.61 -9.54
CA LEU A 56 4.58 8.12 -10.72
C LEU A 56 4.83 7.03 -11.76
N SER A 57 5.28 5.84 -11.34
CA SER A 57 5.49 4.70 -12.23
C SER A 57 4.19 4.16 -12.85
N LYS A 58 3.06 4.22 -12.12
CA LYS A 58 1.73 3.94 -12.71
C LYS A 58 1.24 5.04 -13.66
N SER A 59 1.76 6.26 -13.53
CA SER A 59 1.42 7.38 -14.43
C SER A 59 2.28 7.38 -15.69
N SER A 60 3.47 6.79 -15.67
CA SER A 60 4.39 6.80 -16.82
C SER A 60 4.06 5.76 -17.90
N THR A 61 3.07 4.89 -17.68
CA THR A 61 2.58 3.95 -18.72
C THR A 61 1.46 4.53 -19.56
N LYS A 62 0.99 5.75 -19.28
CA LYS A 62 0.22 6.52 -20.26
C LYS A 62 1.21 7.31 -21.07
N SER A 63 1.57 6.75 -22.22
CA SER A 63 2.31 7.44 -23.27
C SER A 63 1.74 8.83 -23.46
N ILE A 64 2.58 9.84 -23.62
CA ILE A 64 2.17 11.25 -23.83
C ILE A 64 1.14 11.34 -24.98
N ASP A 65 1.23 10.43 -25.95
CA ASP A 65 0.29 10.26 -27.06
C ASP A 65 -1.16 9.97 -26.62
N GLU A 66 -1.39 9.13 -25.60
CA GLU A 66 -2.75 8.83 -25.09
C GLU A 66 -3.37 10.02 -24.36
N LEU A 67 -2.54 10.90 -23.78
CA LEU A 67 -3.01 12.13 -23.14
C LEU A 67 -3.40 13.17 -24.20
N ALA A 68 -2.66 13.25 -25.32
CA ALA A 68 -2.96 14.14 -26.44
C ALA A 68 -4.29 13.76 -27.13
N GLU A 69 -4.54 12.47 -27.37
CA GLU A 69 -5.81 12.00 -27.95
C GLU A 69 -7.01 12.34 -27.05
N ASN A 70 -6.89 12.17 -25.74
CA ASN A 70 -7.98 12.47 -24.80
C ASN A 70 -8.30 13.98 -24.70
N ILE A 71 -7.34 14.85 -24.97
CA ILE A 71 -7.57 16.30 -25.04
C ILE A 71 -8.27 16.65 -26.35
N ALA A 72 -7.81 16.12 -27.48
CA ALA A 72 -8.42 16.36 -28.79
C ALA A 72 -9.89 15.90 -28.87
N VAL A 73 -10.22 14.74 -28.27
CA VAL A 73 -11.60 14.21 -28.28
C VAL A 73 -12.56 15.04 -27.42
N LYS A 74 -12.07 15.71 -26.36
CA LYS A 74 -12.90 16.56 -25.49
C LYS A 74 -13.24 17.91 -26.15
N GLU A 75 -12.31 18.47 -26.90
CA GLU A 75 -12.51 19.72 -27.64
C GLU A 75 -13.59 19.56 -28.73
N VAL A 76 -13.57 18.45 -29.48
CA VAL A 76 -14.55 18.19 -30.55
C VAL A 76 -15.96 17.96 -30.02
N LYS A 77 -16.12 17.40 -28.81
CA LYS A 77 -17.43 17.18 -28.19
C LYS A 77 -18.06 18.46 -27.63
N ASN A 78 -17.25 19.42 -27.22
CA ASN A 78 -17.74 20.71 -26.72
C ASN A 78 -18.07 21.70 -27.84
N ALA A 79 -17.59 21.49 -29.07
CA ALA A 79 -17.90 22.33 -30.23
C ALA A 79 -19.24 22.00 -30.92
N ASN A 80 -19.89 20.89 -30.56
CA ASN A 80 -21.14 20.41 -31.16
C ASN A 80 -22.35 20.53 -30.23
N HIS A 81 -22.28 21.39 -29.21
CA HIS A 81 -23.41 21.71 -28.32
C HIS A 81 -23.72 23.20 -28.33
#